data_AF-A0A923YAE6-F1
#
_entry.id   AF-A0A923YAE6-F1
#
_cell.length_a   1.000
_cell.length_b   1.000
_cell.length_c   1.000
_cell.angle_alpha   90.00
_cell.angle_beta   90.00
_cell.angle_gamma   90.00
#
_symmetry.space_group_name_H-M   'P 1'
#
loop_
_entity.id
_entity.type
_entity.pdbx_description
1 polymer ?
#
loop_
_entity_poly.entity_id
_entity_poly.type
_entity_poly.pdbx_seq_one_letter_code
_entity_poly.pdbx_strand_id
1 'polypeptide(L)'
;MKNTFLLVVISLFLAACSSEISKEKDVPLSSTDASLQETRTENVLDLLYLELKEQRPELIALDKQIKEVDQAKEKALGDYKKYNSKNEQYYLTANQYLNNIKDSLLRNSVELLLNKSQYAYDQENAAMALAAAQLENRSVSLHDHQEALKIILTMNLMEKYQKKQLSDDTEYQKIVDRYNQSIDSADSLLQAK
;
A
#
# COMPACT_ATOMS: atom_id res chain seq x y z
N MET A 1 42.52 -23.97 48.34
CA MET A 1 42.15 -22.58 48.65
C MET A 1 41.37 -22.04 47.46
N LYS A 2 40.04 -21.95 47.61
CA LYS A 2 39.28 -20.69 47.52
C LYS A 2 39.48 -19.92 46.19
N ASN A 3 38.56 -20.09 45.25
CA ASN A 3 37.53 -19.08 45.01
C ASN A 3 36.59 -19.50 43.87
N THR A 4 35.46 -20.07 44.28
CA THR A 4 34.16 -19.84 43.67
C THR A 4 33.95 -18.33 43.48
N PHE A 5 33.85 -17.87 42.23
CA PHE A 5 33.31 -16.55 41.94
C PHE A 5 32.44 -16.61 40.68
N LEU A 6 31.13 -16.47 40.95
CA LEU A 6 30.13 -15.82 40.12
C LEU A 6 29.54 -16.57 38.90
N LEU A 7 28.67 -17.52 39.25
CA LEU A 7 27.46 -17.93 38.53
C LEU A 7 26.43 -16.77 38.38
N VAL A 8 26.65 -15.78 37.50
CA VAL A 8 25.62 -14.73 37.23
C VAL A 8 25.55 -14.31 35.75
N VAL A 9 25.52 -15.25 34.80
CA VAL A 9 25.31 -14.87 33.37
C VAL A 9 24.15 -15.64 32.69
N ILE A 10 23.33 -16.38 33.44
CA ILE A 10 22.18 -17.10 32.87
C ILE A 10 20.90 -16.73 33.65
N SER A 11 20.43 -15.49 33.52
CA SER A 11 19.08 -15.11 33.97
C SER A 11 18.56 -13.76 33.44
N LEU A 12 18.93 -13.32 32.23
CA LEU A 12 18.50 -12.01 31.71
C LEU A 12 18.04 -12.02 30.23
N PHE A 13 17.38 -13.10 29.80
CA PHE A 13 16.74 -13.19 28.47
C PHE A 13 15.24 -13.56 28.50
N LEU A 14 14.53 -13.28 29.60
CA LEU A 14 13.07 -13.47 29.68
C LEU A 14 12.31 -12.18 30.04
N ALA A 15 12.76 -11.03 29.52
CA ALA A 15 11.97 -9.81 29.55
C ALA A 15 12.00 -9.13 28.18
N ALA A 16 10.79 -8.82 27.67
CA ALA A 16 10.44 -8.16 26.40
C ALA A 16 10.37 -9.11 25.18
N CYS A 17 9.25 -9.33 24.48
CA CYS A 17 7.98 -8.61 24.40
C CYS A 17 6.79 -9.60 24.47
N SER A 18 6.00 -9.53 25.55
CA SER A 18 4.56 -9.74 25.38
C SER A 18 3.98 -8.40 24.93
N SER A 19 3.93 -8.15 23.62
CA SER A 19 2.99 -7.16 23.13
C SER A 19 1.61 -7.71 23.46
N GLU A 20 0.97 -7.19 24.49
CA GLU A 20 -0.48 -7.29 24.61
C GLU A 20 -1.03 -6.72 23.31
N ILE A 21 -1.50 -7.60 22.42
CA ILE A 21 -2.40 -7.20 21.35
C ILE A 21 -3.57 -6.57 22.10
N SER A 22 -3.61 -5.24 22.09
CA SER A 22 -4.68 -4.45 22.68
C SER A 22 -6.00 -5.12 22.34
N LYS A 23 -6.73 -5.55 23.37
CA LYS A 23 -8.05 -6.16 23.20
C LYS A 23 -8.88 -5.25 22.29
N GLU A 24 -9.03 -5.68 21.04
CA GLU A 24 -9.86 -5.02 20.07
C GLU A 24 -11.27 -5.04 20.65
N LYS A 25 -11.81 -3.86 20.95
CA LYS A 25 -13.21 -3.74 21.36
C LYS A 25 -14.04 -4.41 20.26
N ASP A 26 -14.92 -5.34 20.64
CA ASP A 26 -15.83 -5.98 19.71
C ASP A 26 -16.66 -4.89 19.01
N VAL A 27 -16.25 -4.58 17.77
CA VAL A 27 -16.99 -3.71 16.86
C VAL A 27 -18.22 -4.52 16.43
N PRO A 28 -19.44 -4.10 16.81
CA PRO A 28 -20.65 -4.76 16.35
C PRO A 28 -20.79 -4.49 14.84
N LEU A 29 -20.90 -5.56 14.06
CA LEU A 29 -21.22 -5.51 12.62
C LEU A 29 -22.70 -5.10 12.46
N SER A 30 -23.05 -3.86 12.81
CA SER A 30 -24.43 -3.42 13.00
C SER A 30 -25.01 -2.68 11.79
N SER A 31 -24.17 -2.23 10.85
CA SER A 31 -24.54 -1.41 9.68
C SER A 31 -24.21 -2.07 8.33
N THR A 32 -23.27 -3.02 8.32
CA THR A 32 -22.68 -3.56 7.11
C THR A 32 -23.55 -4.61 6.41
N ASP A 33 -24.40 -5.35 7.12
CA ASP A 33 -25.26 -6.38 6.48
C ASP A 33 -26.24 -5.80 5.45
N ALA A 34 -26.72 -4.57 5.67
CA ALA A 34 -27.60 -3.86 4.74
C ALA A 34 -26.79 -3.15 3.64
N SER A 35 -25.65 -2.53 4.00
CA SER A 35 -24.81 -1.79 3.06
C SER A 35 -24.07 -2.68 2.05
N LEU A 36 -23.55 -3.84 2.48
CA LEU A 36 -22.85 -4.80 1.61
C LEU A 36 -23.76 -5.49 0.59
N GLN A 37 -25.08 -5.50 0.84
CA GLN A 37 -26.05 -6.09 -0.09
C GLN A 37 -26.42 -5.14 -1.24
N GLU A 38 -26.25 -3.82 -1.10
CA GLU A 38 -26.72 -2.84 -2.09
C GLU A 38 -25.61 -2.23 -2.99
N THR A 39 -24.36 -2.12 -2.54
CA THR A 39 -23.30 -1.44 -3.31
C THR A 39 -22.45 -2.41 -4.14
N ARG A 40 -22.92 -2.76 -5.34
CA ARG A 40 -22.16 -3.57 -6.34
C ARG A 40 -20.90 -2.90 -6.92
N THR A 41 -20.57 -1.66 -6.55
CA THR A 41 -19.49 -0.87 -7.16
C THR A 41 -18.39 -0.38 -6.20
N GLU A 42 -18.56 -0.50 -4.88
CA GLU A 42 -17.58 0.00 -3.91
C GLU A 42 -16.70 -1.13 -3.35
N ASN A 43 -15.43 -0.82 -3.08
CA ASN A 43 -14.49 -1.78 -2.52
C ASN A 43 -14.88 -2.11 -1.07
N VAL A 44 -15.24 -3.36 -0.82
CA VAL A 44 -15.68 -3.86 0.49
C VAL A 44 -14.65 -3.62 1.59
N LEU A 45 -13.34 -3.66 1.27
CA LEU A 45 -12.29 -3.33 2.24
C LEU A 45 -12.37 -1.86 2.69
N ASP A 46 -12.58 -0.94 1.75
CA ASP A 46 -12.66 0.49 2.07
C ASP A 46 -13.91 0.80 2.90
N LEU A 47 -15.03 0.08 2.67
CA LEU A 47 -16.24 0.18 3.50
C LEU A 47 -15.99 -0.28 4.94
N LEU A 48 -15.39 -1.46 5.12
CA LEU A 48 -15.05 -1.96 6.46
C LEU A 48 -14.05 -1.05 7.18
N TYR A 49 -13.08 -0.51 6.44
CA TYR A 49 -12.12 0.44 7.01
C TYR A 49 -12.80 1.77 7.41
N LEU A 50 -13.81 2.23 6.65
CA LEU A 50 -14.61 3.40 7.01
C LEU A 50 -15.38 3.19 8.32
N GLU A 51 -16.00 2.03 8.52
CA GLU A 51 -16.68 1.69 9.78
C GLU A 51 -15.70 1.69 10.97
N LEU A 52 -14.48 1.17 10.78
CA LEU A 52 -13.45 1.21 11.81
C LEU A 52 -13.06 2.65 12.17
N LYS A 53 -13.00 3.55 11.20
CA LYS A 53 -12.67 4.97 11.42
C LYS A 53 -13.69 5.69 12.27
N GLU A 54 -14.98 5.31 12.21
CA GLU A 54 -16.02 5.92 13.05
C GLU A 54 -15.76 5.71 14.55
N GLN A 55 -15.02 4.65 14.90
CA GLN A 55 -14.75 4.26 16.28
C GLN A 55 -13.29 4.51 16.69
N ARG A 56 -12.41 4.78 15.72
CA ARG A 56 -10.96 4.93 15.91
C ARG A 56 -10.48 6.27 15.34
N PRO A 57 -10.54 7.36 16.13
CA PRO A 57 -10.14 8.70 15.66
C PRO A 57 -8.67 8.76 15.22
N GLU A 58 -7.82 7.86 15.73
CA GLU A 58 -6.43 7.71 15.28
C GLU A 58 -6.31 7.38 13.78
N LEU A 59 -7.26 6.63 13.21
CA LEU A 59 -7.26 6.29 11.78
C LEU A 59 -7.65 7.50 10.91
N ILE A 60 -8.59 8.32 11.39
CA ILE A 60 -8.95 9.58 10.74
C ILE A 60 -7.75 10.54 10.74
N ALA A 61 -7.07 10.65 11.88
CA ALA A 61 -5.88 11.49 12.01
C ALA A 61 -4.75 11.00 11.08
N LEU A 62 -4.51 9.70 10.99
CA LEU A 62 -3.52 9.12 10.09
C LEU A 62 -3.84 9.43 8.62
N ASP A 63 -5.07 9.18 8.16
CA ASP A 63 -5.47 9.46 6.78
C ASP A 63 -5.31 10.95 6.42
N LYS A 64 -5.64 11.83 7.38
CA LYS A 64 -5.43 13.28 7.21
C LYS A 64 -3.94 13.61 7.07
N GLN A 65 -3.08 13.04 7.91
CA GLN A 65 -1.64 13.24 7.83
C GLN A 65 -1.06 12.76 6.50
N ILE A 66 -1.47 11.57 6.03
CA ILE A 66 -1.04 11.03 4.73
C ILE A 66 -1.40 12.03 3.62
N LYS A 67 -2.66 12.50 3.58
CA LYS A 67 -3.10 13.48 2.60
C LYS A 67 -2.32 14.80 2.65
N GLU A 68 -2.03 15.31 3.84
CA GLU A 68 -1.26 16.55 4.01
C GLU A 68 0.18 16.39 3.51
N VAL A 69 0.81 15.25 3.79
CA VAL A 69 2.17 14.93 3.32
C VAL A 69 2.20 14.75 1.80
N ASP A 70 1.19 14.11 1.22
CA ASP A 70 1.09 13.94 -0.24
C ASP A 70 0.94 15.28 -0.95
N GLN A 71 0.09 16.18 -0.44
CA GLN A 71 -0.05 17.53 -0.98
C GLN A 71 1.26 18.33 -0.90
N ALA A 72 1.98 18.23 0.23
CA ALA A 72 3.29 18.85 0.37
C ALA A 72 4.32 18.26 -0.60
N LYS A 73 4.31 16.94 -0.80
CA LYS A 73 5.15 16.23 -1.77
C LYS A 73 4.88 16.72 -3.20
N GLU A 74 3.62 16.73 -3.62
CA GLU A 74 3.22 17.16 -4.96
C GLU A 74 3.72 18.56 -5.27
N LYS A 75 3.55 19.49 -4.33
CA LYS A 75 4.04 20.85 -4.48
C LYS A 75 5.56 20.88 -4.62
N ALA A 76 6.29 20.24 -3.71
CA ALA A 76 7.75 20.25 -3.70
C ALA A 76 8.35 19.61 -4.97
N LEU A 77 7.82 18.46 -5.37
CA LEU A 77 8.28 17.76 -6.58
C LEU A 77 7.85 18.48 -7.85
N GLY A 78 6.71 19.16 -7.87
CA GLY A 78 6.24 19.93 -9.02
C GLY A 78 7.19 21.06 -9.39
N ASP A 79 7.59 21.86 -8.39
CA ASP A 79 8.54 22.97 -8.57
C ASP A 79 9.90 22.45 -9.06
N TYR A 80 10.41 21.37 -8.45
CA TYR A 80 11.66 20.73 -8.84
C TYR A 80 11.63 20.14 -10.26
N LYS A 81 10.59 19.37 -10.61
CA LYS A 81 10.43 18.75 -11.95
C LYS A 81 10.41 19.82 -13.04
N LYS A 82 9.74 20.94 -12.81
CA LYS A 82 9.71 22.06 -13.76
C LYS A 82 11.09 22.69 -13.96
N TYR A 83 11.81 22.93 -12.87
CA TYR A 83 13.18 23.46 -12.91
C TYR A 83 14.12 22.49 -13.65
N ASN A 84 14.12 21.21 -13.29
CA ASN A 84 15.00 20.20 -13.86
C ASN A 84 14.71 20.00 -15.37
N SER A 85 13.44 19.86 -15.74
CA SER A 85 13.03 19.72 -17.14
C SER A 85 13.44 20.92 -18.01
N LYS A 86 13.42 22.14 -17.46
CA LYS A 86 13.87 23.33 -18.20
C LYS A 86 15.38 23.30 -18.47
N ASN A 87 16.18 22.83 -17.51
CA ASN A 87 17.63 22.69 -17.69
C ASN A 87 17.97 21.56 -18.66
N GLU A 88 17.29 20.41 -18.58
CA GLU A 88 17.43 19.33 -19.57
C GLU A 88 17.13 19.84 -20.99
N GLN A 89 16.04 20.60 -21.15
CA GLN A 89 15.69 21.24 -22.42
C GLN A 89 16.78 22.21 -22.90
N TYR A 90 17.34 23.02 -22.00
CA TYR A 90 18.43 23.94 -22.32
C TYR A 90 19.64 23.20 -22.89
N TYR A 91 20.13 22.16 -22.20
CA TYR A 91 21.30 21.39 -22.65
C TYR A 91 21.01 20.61 -23.93
N LEU A 92 19.80 20.05 -24.08
CA LEU A 92 19.36 19.41 -25.33
C LEU A 92 19.43 20.39 -26.50
N THR A 93 18.86 21.58 -26.34
CA THR A 93 18.84 22.63 -27.37
C THR A 93 20.25 23.15 -27.66
N ALA A 94 21.07 23.40 -26.64
CA ALA A 94 22.45 23.83 -26.81
C ALA A 94 23.27 22.82 -27.65
N ASN A 95 23.09 21.51 -27.39
CA ASN A 95 23.71 20.45 -28.17
C ASN A 95 23.24 20.45 -29.65
N GLN A 96 21.97 20.77 -29.91
CA GLN A 96 21.47 20.92 -31.29
C GLN A 96 22.16 22.09 -32.01
N TYR A 97 22.33 23.25 -31.34
CA TYR A 97 23.06 24.38 -31.92
C TYR A 97 24.54 24.07 -32.12
N LEU A 98 25.17 23.38 -31.17
CA LEU A 98 26.56 22.92 -31.28
C LEU A 98 26.80 22.08 -32.54
N ASN A 99 25.87 21.17 -32.86
CA ASN A 99 25.94 20.32 -34.05
C ASN A 99 25.84 21.09 -35.37
N ASN A 100 25.30 22.32 -35.36
CA ASN A 100 25.22 23.17 -36.53
C ASN A 100 26.53 23.90 -36.83
N ILE A 101 27.46 23.98 -35.86
CA ILE A 101 28.77 24.61 -36.04
C ILE A 101 29.63 23.77 -36.99
N LYS A 102 30.05 24.38 -38.10
CA LYS A 102 30.84 23.71 -39.16
C LYS A 102 32.34 23.74 -38.89
N ASP A 103 32.83 24.79 -38.24
CA ASP A 103 34.20 24.88 -37.76
C ASP A 103 34.39 23.86 -36.62
N SER A 104 35.18 22.82 -36.88
CA SER A 104 35.41 21.73 -35.93
C SER A 104 36.20 22.16 -34.71
N LEU A 105 37.15 23.09 -34.85
CA LEU A 105 37.94 23.58 -33.72
C LEU A 105 37.05 24.42 -32.79
N LEU A 106 36.24 25.31 -33.37
CA LEU A 106 35.27 26.09 -32.61
C LEU A 106 34.23 25.19 -31.94
N ARG A 107 33.66 24.21 -32.68
CA ARG A 107 32.69 23.26 -32.14
C ARG A 107 33.25 22.52 -30.93
N ASN A 108 34.42 21.91 -31.05
CA ASN A 108 35.04 21.16 -29.95
C ASN A 108 35.31 22.07 -28.73
N SER A 109 35.71 23.32 -28.96
CA SER A 109 35.90 24.28 -27.87
C SER A 109 34.59 24.62 -27.15
N VAL A 110 33.49 24.81 -27.88
CA VAL A 110 32.17 25.09 -27.30
C VAL A 110 31.61 23.86 -26.59
N GLU A 111 31.81 22.67 -27.15
CA GLU A 111 31.41 21.39 -26.54
C GLU A 111 32.05 21.20 -25.16
N LEU A 112 33.34 21.48 -25.02
CA LEU A 112 34.03 21.39 -23.74
C LEU A 112 33.43 22.33 -22.69
N LEU A 113 33.07 23.55 -23.08
CA LEU A 113 32.41 24.52 -22.20
C LEU A 113 31.01 24.07 -21.80
N LEU A 114 30.23 23.54 -22.76
CA LEU A 114 28.89 23.04 -22.52
C LEU A 114 28.90 21.85 -21.56
N ASN A 115 29.79 20.88 -21.78
CA ASN A 115 29.95 19.72 -20.91
C ASN A 115 30.38 20.12 -19.49
N LYS A 116 31.27 21.11 -19.36
CA LYS A 116 31.66 21.66 -18.04
C LYS A 116 30.48 22.32 -17.32
N SER A 117 29.66 23.09 -18.05
CA SER A 117 28.44 23.70 -17.49
C SER A 117 27.45 22.64 -17.03
N GLN A 118 27.19 21.63 -17.87
CA GLN A 118 26.27 20.54 -17.55
C GLN A 118 26.74 19.76 -16.32
N TYR A 119 28.03 19.42 -16.26
CA TYR A 119 28.60 18.77 -15.09
C TYR A 119 28.44 19.61 -13.81
N ALA A 120 28.66 20.93 -13.87
CA ALA A 120 28.47 21.80 -12.70
C ALA A 120 27.00 21.81 -12.26
N TYR A 121 26.07 21.91 -13.20
CA TYR A 121 24.63 21.79 -12.93
C TYR A 121 24.28 20.47 -12.25
N ASP A 122 24.76 19.34 -12.79
CA ASP A 122 24.48 18.01 -12.24
C ASP A 122 24.99 17.89 -10.79
N GLN A 123 26.16 18.47 -10.48
CA GLN A 123 26.72 18.50 -9.13
C GLN A 123 25.91 19.38 -8.18
N GLU A 124 25.53 20.58 -8.60
CA GLU A 124 24.68 21.48 -7.81
C GLU A 124 23.29 20.88 -7.54
N ASN A 125 22.78 20.10 -8.49
CA ASN A 125 21.45 19.51 -8.44
C ASN A 125 21.41 18.13 -7.75
N ALA A 126 22.55 17.48 -7.54
CA ALA A 126 22.64 16.10 -7.03
C ALA A 126 21.89 15.89 -5.71
N ALA A 127 22.02 16.84 -4.77
CA ALA A 127 21.35 16.76 -3.47
C ALA A 127 19.81 16.84 -3.61
N MET A 128 19.33 17.70 -4.50
CA MET A 128 17.89 17.85 -4.76
C MET A 128 17.32 16.62 -5.48
N ALA A 129 18.06 16.07 -6.45
CA ALA A 129 17.70 14.84 -7.14
C ALA A 129 17.58 13.66 -6.17
N LEU A 130 18.53 13.53 -5.24
CA LEU A 130 18.49 12.51 -4.20
C LEU A 130 17.28 12.70 -3.27
N ALA A 131 17.02 13.93 -2.81
CA ALA A 131 15.88 14.23 -1.96
C ALA A 131 14.54 13.93 -2.66
N ALA A 132 14.42 14.26 -3.95
CA ALA A 132 13.24 13.96 -4.75
C ALA A 132 13.01 12.44 -4.87
N ALA A 133 14.06 11.66 -5.12
CA ALA A 133 13.98 10.20 -5.16
C ALA A 133 13.59 9.60 -3.80
N GLN A 134 14.13 10.14 -2.70
CA GLN A 134 13.77 9.72 -1.34
C GLN A 134 12.30 10.02 -1.02
N LEU A 135 11.82 11.22 -1.38
CA LEU A 135 10.40 11.60 -1.21
C LEU A 135 9.46 10.63 -1.93
N GLU A 136 9.79 10.25 -3.16
CA GLU A 136 8.97 9.33 -3.92
C GLU A 136 8.94 7.93 -3.29
N ASN A 137 10.12 7.40 -2.91
CA ASN A 137 10.21 6.11 -2.22
C ASN A 137 9.47 6.09 -0.88
N ARG A 138 9.52 7.20 -0.12
CA ARG A 138 8.81 7.32 1.15
C ARG A 138 7.30 7.39 0.95
N SER A 139 6.82 8.05 -0.09
CA SER A 139 5.39 8.09 -0.45
C SER A 139 4.88 6.71 -0.84
N VAL A 140 5.61 5.98 -1.69
CA VAL A 140 5.28 4.57 -2.02
C VAL A 140 5.20 3.73 -0.75
N SER A 141 6.24 3.77 0.08
CA SER A 141 6.27 3.04 1.34
C SER A 141 5.09 3.41 2.25
N LEU A 142 4.71 4.69 2.34
CA LEU A 142 3.61 5.13 3.20
C LEU A 142 2.26 4.59 2.70
N HIS A 143 2.01 4.62 1.39
CA HIS A 143 0.80 4.04 0.81
C HIS A 143 0.74 2.52 0.98
N ASP A 144 1.86 1.81 0.80
CA ASP A 144 1.92 0.36 1.05
C ASP A 144 1.55 0.04 2.51
N HIS A 145 2.02 0.85 3.47
CA HIS A 145 1.67 0.68 4.88
C HIS A 145 0.19 1.00 5.14
N GLN A 146 -0.38 2.00 4.47
CA GLN A 146 -1.80 2.33 4.58
C GLN A 146 -2.67 1.18 4.05
N GLU A 147 -2.31 0.60 2.90
CA GLU A 147 -3.02 -0.55 2.32
C GLU A 147 -2.88 -1.80 3.21
N ALA A 148 -1.68 -2.08 3.72
CA ALA A 148 -1.48 -3.17 4.69
C ALA A 148 -2.31 -2.96 5.96
N LEU A 149 -2.39 -1.74 6.47
CA LEU A 149 -3.19 -1.40 7.65
C LEU A 149 -4.68 -1.66 7.41
N LYS A 150 -5.22 -1.23 6.25
CA LYS A 150 -6.60 -1.53 5.86
C LYS A 150 -6.86 -3.03 5.91
N ILE A 151 -6.04 -3.83 5.22
CA ILE A 151 -6.18 -5.29 5.16
C ILE A 151 -6.18 -5.92 6.55
N ILE A 152 -5.17 -5.59 7.38
CA ILE A 152 -5.00 -6.21 8.70
C ILE A 152 -6.17 -5.85 9.61
N LEU A 153 -6.58 -4.58 9.64
CA LEU A 153 -7.65 -4.15 10.54
C LEU A 153 -9.03 -4.66 10.12
N THR A 154 -9.29 -4.79 8.82
CA THR A 154 -10.58 -5.30 8.34
C THR A 154 -10.68 -6.83 8.38
N MET A 155 -9.56 -7.54 8.52
CA MET A 155 -9.52 -9.01 8.50
C MET A 155 -10.43 -9.64 9.55
N ASN A 156 -10.38 -9.15 10.79
CA ASN A 156 -11.24 -9.65 11.87
C ASN A 156 -12.73 -9.41 11.60
N LEU A 157 -13.08 -8.27 10.98
CA LEU A 157 -14.46 -7.98 10.59
C LEU A 157 -14.93 -8.88 9.46
N MET A 158 -14.07 -9.11 8.46
CA MET A 158 -14.36 -10.05 7.37
C MET A 158 -14.61 -11.46 7.89
N GLU A 159 -13.77 -11.97 8.80
CA GLU A 159 -13.95 -13.29 9.39
C GLU A 159 -15.23 -13.40 10.22
N LYS A 160 -15.59 -12.34 10.96
CA LYS A 160 -16.85 -12.28 11.71
C LYS A 160 -18.05 -12.35 10.78
N TYR A 161 -18.03 -11.58 9.68
CA TYR A 161 -19.07 -11.64 8.66
C TYR A 161 -19.18 -13.04 8.04
N GLN A 162 -18.06 -13.63 7.62
CA GLN A 162 -18.02 -14.97 7.04
C GLN A 162 -18.61 -16.02 7.99
N LYS A 163 -18.22 -15.99 9.27
CA LYS A 163 -18.74 -16.92 10.29
C LYS A 163 -20.24 -16.72 10.55
N LYS A 164 -20.72 -15.48 10.52
CA LYS A 164 -22.15 -15.15 10.71
C LYS A 164 -22.99 -15.60 9.51
N GLN A 165 -22.47 -15.46 8.30
CA GLN A 165 -23.18 -15.75 7.06
C GLN A 165 -23.08 -17.21 6.63
N LEU A 166 -22.12 -17.97 7.17
CA LEU A 166 -22.12 -19.43 7.06
C LEU A 166 -23.37 -19.98 7.75
N SER A 167 -24.37 -20.33 6.95
CA SER A 167 -25.55 -21.08 7.41
C SER A 167 -25.18 -22.55 7.65
N ASP A 168 -25.95 -23.19 8.54
CA ASP A 168 -25.94 -24.64 8.70
C ASP A 168 -26.26 -25.32 7.35
N ASP A 169 -25.39 -26.23 6.91
CA ASP A 169 -25.52 -26.90 5.62
C ASP A 169 -26.62 -27.96 5.60
N THR A 170 -27.17 -28.28 6.77
CA THR A 170 -28.24 -29.27 6.97
C THR A 170 -29.44 -29.02 6.06
N GLU A 171 -29.84 -27.75 5.83
CA GLU A 171 -30.97 -27.44 4.95
C GLU A 171 -30.65 -27.68 3.47
N TYR A 172 -29.43 -27.36 3.04
CA TYR A 172 -28.95 -27.69 1.69
C TYR A 172 -28.89 -29.20 1.49
N GLN A 173 -28.39 -29.95 2.48
CA GLN A 173 -28.35 -31.41 2.39
C GLN A 173 -29.75 -32.02 2.29
N LYS A 174 -30.72 -31.55 3.08
CA LYS A 174 -32.13 -31.98 2.97
C LYS A 174 -32.74 -31.68 1.59
N ILE A 175 -32.30 -30.62 0.92
CA ILE A 175 -32.75 -30.28 -0.43
C ILE A 175 -32.10 -31.23 -1.44
N VAL A 176 -30.80 -31.49 -1.32
CA VAL A 176 -30.06 -32.46 -2.16
C VAL A 176 -30.69 -33.84 -2.07
N ASP A 177 -30.99 -34.32 -0.86
CA ASP A 177 -31.59 -35.64 -0.64
C ASP A 177 -32.97 -35.76 -1.32
N ARG A 178 -33.78 -34.68 -1.29
CA ARG A 178 -35.08 -34.62 -1.98
C ARG A 178 -34.94 -34.63 -3.49
N TYR A 179 -33.93 -33.96 -4.04
CA TYR A 179 -33.62 -34.04 -5.47
C TYR A 179 -33.22 -35.46 -5.85
N ASN A 180 -32.34 -36.11 -5.09
CA ASN A 180 -31.91 -37.48 -5.34
C ASN A 180 -33.11 -38.46 -5.33
N GLN A 181 -33.99 -38.38 -4.34
CA GLN A 181 -35.23 -39.18 -4.32
C GLN A 181 -36.11 -38.96 -5.55
N SER A 182 -36.21 -37.71 -6.01
CA SER A 182 -37.01 -37.36 -7.18
C SER A 182 -36.41 -37.91 -8.47
N ILE A 183 -35.07 -37.88 -8.59
CA ILE A 183 -34.32 -38.46 -9.71
C ILE A 183 -34.50 -39.99 -9.72
N ASP A 184 -34.28 -40.67 -8.58
CA ASP A 184 -34.45 -42.13 -8.48
C ASP A 184 -35.86 -42.58 -8.88
N SER A 185 -36.87 -41.78 -8.50
CA SER A 185 -38.27 -42.02 -8.86
C SER A 185 -38.49 -41.87 -10.37
N ALA A 186 -37.92 -40.83 -10.98
CA ALA A 186 -38.00 -40.62 -12.42
C ALA A 186 -37.29 -41.73 -13.21
N ASP A 187 -36.10 -42.13 -12.79
CA ASP A 187 -35.33 -43.22 -13.43
C ASP A 187 -36.05 -44.55 -13.35
N SER A 188 -36.67 -44.86 -12.21
CA SER A 188 -37.50 -46.06 -12.04
C SER A 188 -38.68 -46.10 -13.03
N LEU A 189 -39.30 -44.96 -13.30
CA LEU A 189 -40.39 -44.85 -14.29
C LEU A 189 -39.90 -44.96 -15.73
N LEU A 190 -38.67 -44.53 -16.02
CA LEU A 190 -38.05 -44.64 -17.34
C LEU A 190 -37.60 -46.08 -17.65
N GLN A 191 -37.14 -46.83 -16.65
CA GLN A 191 -36.73 -48.24 -16.79
C GLN A 191 -37.89 -49.25 -16.79
N ALA A 192 -39.09 -48.84 -16.37
CA ALA A 192 -40.30 -49.67 -16.39
C ALA A 192 -40.97 -49.77 -17.78
N LYS A 193 -40.32 -49.24 -18.83
CA LYS A 193 -40.71 -49.36 -20.24
C LYS A 193 -39.75 -50.30 -20.98
#